data_AF-A0A963LR62-F1
#
_entry.id   AF-A0A963LR62-F1
#
_cell.length_a   1.000
_cell.length_b   1.000
_cell.length_c   1.000
_cell.angle_alpha   90.00
_cell.angle_beta   90.00
_cell.angle_gamma   90.00
#
_symmetry.space_group_name_H-M   'P 1'
#
loop_
_entity.id
_entity.type
_entity.pdbx_description
1 polymer ?
#
loop_
_entity_poly.entity_id
_entity_poly.type
_entity_poly.pdbx_seq_one_letter_code
_entity_poly.pdbx_strand_id
1 'polypeptide(L)'
;EARSPAHRRLIFDELFTLELALALRRAGVKEEDGVRLDAPGDLVASFVQSLPFPLTGAQARVIGEIDQDLESAHPMHRLLQGDVGSGKTVVAAYAAMRAVEAGYQAAIMAPTEILAEQHFRGLQPYFTAANILPILLTASLTDKDRQRARRRIALGDAKVVIGTHAVIQKG
;
A
#
# COMPACT_ATOMS: atom_id res chain seq x y z
N GLU A 1 36.66 13.88 -8.48
CA GLU A 1 36.21 15.28 -8.64
C GLU A 1 35.78 15.52 -10.09
N ALA A 2 34.58 16.03 -10.32
CA ALA A 2 34.07 16.36 -11.66
C ALA A 2 34.82 17.59 -12.21
N ARG A 3 35.96 17.35 -12.88
CA ARG A 3 37.04 18.33 -13.07
C ARG A 3 36.97 19.21 -14.33
N SER A 4 36.07 19.00 -15.29
CA SER A 4 36.00 19.81 -16.52
C SER A 4 34.58 20.32 -16.81
N PRO A 5 34.42 21.43 -17.55
CA PRO A 5 33.12 21.88 -18.04
C PRO A 5 32.37 20.80 -18.84
N ALA A 6 33.09 19.96 -19.59
CA ALA A 6 32.51 18.84 -20.33
C ALA A 6 31.92 17.78 -19.40
N HIS A 7 32.61 17.42 -18.32
CA HIS A 7 32.07 16.49 -17.31
C HIS A 7 30.83 17.07 -16.62
N ARG A 8 30.84 18.37 -16.30
CA ARG A 8 29.65 19.03 -15.72
C ARG A 8 28.46 19.02 -16.67
N ARG A 9 28.70 19.23 -17.97
CA ARG A 9 27.65 19.17 -18.99
C ARG A 9 27.06 17.77 -19.10
N LEU A 10 27.90 16.74 -19.15
CA LEU A 10 27.46 15.35 -19.24
C LEU A 10 26.66 14.92 -18.00
N ILE A 11 27.15 15.27 -16.80
CA ILE A 11 26.42 15.04 -15.54
C ILE A 11 25.06 15.76 -15.55
N PHE A 12 25.03 17.01 -16.01
CA PHE A 12 23.77 17.76 -16.11
C PHE A 12 22.81 17.13 -17.12
N ASP A 13 23.29 16.77 -18.31
CA ASP A 13 22.43 16.20 -19.36
C ASP A 13 21.85 14.84 -18.91
N GLU A 14 22.61 14.00 -18.22
CA GLU A 14 22.11 12.75 -17.63
C GLU A 14 21.05 12.98 -16.54
N LEU A 15 21.34 13.86 -15.57
CA LEU A 15 20.41 14.18 -14.50
C LEU A 15 19.14 14.86 -15.05
N PHE A 16 19.29 15.78 -15.99
CA PHE A 16 18.17 16.46 -16.65
C PHE A 16 17.30 15.46 -17.40
N THR A 17 17.89 14.52 -18.13
CA THR A 17 17.13 13.48 -18.85
C THR A 17 16.33 12.61 -17.88
N LEU A 18 16.93 12.19 -16.76
CA LEU A 18 16.25 11.42 -15.72
C LEU A 18 15.10 12.22 -15.08
N GLU A 19 15.37 13.45 -14.64
CA GLU A 19 14.37 14.31 -13.99
C GLU A 19 13.23 14.66 -14.95
N LEU A 20 13.52 14.92 -16.23
CA LEU A 20 12.50 15.16 -17.25
C LEU A 20 11.61 13.92 -17.43
N ALA A 21 12.19 12.72 -17.52
CA ALA A 21 11.43 11.49 -17.62
C ALA A 21 10.53 11.26 -16.39
N LEU A 22 11.04 11.53 -15.18
CA LEU A 22 10.26 11.45 -13.93
C LEU A 22 9.15 12.49 -13.88
N ALA A 23 9.41 13.72 -14.31
CA ALA A 23 8.43 14.81 -14.37
C ALA A 23 7.30 14.49 -15.34
N LEU A 24 7.62 13.99 -16.54
CA LEU A 24 6.63 13.55 -17.53
C LEU A 24 5.77 12.40 -16.99
N ARG A 25 6.38 11.42 -16.31
CA ARG A 25 5.63 10.33 -15.67
C ARG A 25 4.70 10.84 -14.57
N ARG A 26 5.15 11.78 -13.73
CA ARG A 26 4.32 12.39 -12.68
C ARG A 26 3.18 13.23 -13.26
N ALA A 27 3.41 13.92 -14.37
CA ALA A 27 2.37 14.66 -15.07
C ALA A 27 1.28 13.70 -15.59
N GLY A 28 1.66 12.58 -16.21
CA GLY A 28 0.70 11.58 -16.68
C GLY A 28 -0.15 10.97 -15.55
N VAL A 29 0.44 10.69 -14.38
CA VAL A 29 -0.32 10.20 -13.21
C VAL A 29 -1.34 11.23 -12.70
N LYS A 30 -1.01 12.53 -12.78
CA LYS A 30 -1.96 13.59 -12.40
C LYS A 30 -3.11 13.75 -13.41
N GLU A 31 -3.00 13.17 -14.59
CA GLU A 31 -4.08 13.15 -15.58
C GLU A 31 -4.95 11.89 -15.46
N GLU A 32 -4.51 10.88 -14.70
CA GLU A 32 -5.33 9.70 -14.42
C GLU A 32 -6.44 10.05 -13.41
N ASP A 33 -7.68 9.71 -13.75
CA ASP A 33 -8.80 9.82 -12.82
C ASP A 33 -8.63 8.81 -11.67
N GLY A 34 -8.49 9.34 -10.46
CA GLY A 34 -8.41 8.56 -9.23
C GLY A 34 -9.78 8.34 -8.60
N VAL A 35 -9.85 7.36 -7.69
CA VAL A 35 -11.00 7.19 -6.81
C VAL A 35 -10.76 8.00 -5.55
N ARG A 36 -11.60 9.02 -5.32
CA ARG A 36 -11.63 9.76 -4.06
C ARG A 36 -12.26 8.90 -2.97
N LEU A 37 -11.57 8.79 -1.84
CA LEU A 37 -12.10 8.19 -0.61
C LEU A 37 -12.50 9.32 0.34
N ASP A 38 -13.71 9.26 0.88
CA ASP A 38 -14.17 10.21 1.90
C ASP A 38 -13.36 10.06 3.20
N ALA A 39 -13.55 11.02 4.10
CA ALA A 39 -12.91 11.08 5.41
C ALA A 39 -13.08 9.75 6.20
N PRO A 40 -12.12 9.41 7.08
CA PRO A 40 -12.16 8.15 7.81
C PRO A 40 -13.33 8.11 8.78
N GLY A 41 -13.99 6.96 8.85
CA GLY A 41 -15.16 6.70 9.67
C GLY A 41 -14.90 5.69 10.79
N ASP A 42 -15.98 5.00 11.18
CA ASP A 42 -16.00 4.12 12.35
C ASP A 42 -15.14 2.86 12.20
N LEU A 43 -15.00 2.32 10.98
CA LEU A 43 -14.22 1.11 10.74
C LEU A 43 -12.73 1.40 10.96
N VAL A 44 -12.24 2.52 10.42
CA VAL A 44 -10.87 2.96 10.61
C VAL A 44 -10.62 3.35 12.06
N ALA A 45 -11.56 4.04 12.70
CA ALA A 45 -11.47 4.37 14.12
C ALA A 45 -11.38 3.11 15.00
N SER A 46 -12.21 2.10 14.73
CA SER A 46 -12.18 0.80 15.42
C SER A 46 -10.84 0.08 15.24
N PHE A 47 -10.29 0.07 14.02
CA PHE A 47 -8.97 -0.49 13.75
C PHE A 47 -7.87 0.22 14.57
N VAL A 48 -7.84 1.55 14.58
CA VAL A 48 -6.84 2.31 15.34
C VAL A 48 -6.97 2.06 16.84
N GLN A 49 -8.21 1.97 17.37
CA GLN A 49 -8.47 1.65 18.77
C GLN A 49 -8.10 0.22 19.15
N SER A 50 -8.09 -0.71 18.20
CA SER A 50 -7.68 -2.12 18.42
C SER A 50 -6.17 -2.31 18.60
N LEU A 51 -5.37 -1.29 18.26
CA LEU A 51 -3.92 -1.37 18.35
C LEU A 51 -3.49 -1.41 19.82
N PRO A 52 -2.59 -2.32 20.22
CA PRO A 52 -2.13 -2.43 21.60
C PRO A 52 -1.11 -1.34 21.99
N PHE A 53 -0.90 -0.36 21.11
CA PHE A 53 0.02 0.75 21.28
C PHE A 53 -0.57 2.01 20.63
N PRO A 54 -0.27 3.20 21.15
CA PRO A 54 -0.63 4.44 20.48
C PRO A 54 0.23 4.64 19.23
N LEU A 55 -0.34 5.30 18.22
CA LEU A 55 0.44 5.75 17.06
C LEU A 55 1.47 6.79 17.50
N THR A 56 2.68 6.69 16.96
CA THR A 56 3.70 7.71 17.17
C THR A 56 3.34 9.00 16.42
N GLY A 57 3.89 10.15 16.83
CA GLY A 57 3.67 11.41 16.12
C GLY A 57 4.08 11.35 14.64
N ALA A 58 5.15 10.60 14.33
CA ALA A 58 5.59 10.38 12.95
C ALA A 58 4.56 9.55 12.15
N GLN A 59 3.99 8.50 12.74
CA GLN A 59 2.95 7.69 12.11
C GLN A 59 1.67 8.50 11.89
N ALA A 60 1.23 9.26 12.90
CA ALA A 60 0.04 10.11 12.82
C ALA A 60 0.16 11.18 11.71
N ARG A 61 1.33 11.83 11.61
CA ARG A 61 1.61 12.79 10.53
C ARG A 61 1.49 12.13 9.14
N VAL A 62 2.15 10.99 8.97
CA VAL A 62 2.14 10.27 7.68
C VAL A 62 0.75 9.75 7.33
N ILE A 63 -0.04 9.32 8.33
CA ILE A 63 -1.44 8.98 8.15
C ILE A 63 -2.23 10.18 7.63
N GLY A 64 -2.05 11.37 8.21
CA GLY A 64 -2.68 12.58 7.69
C GLY A 64 -2.27 12.93 6.26
N GLU A 65 -1.01 12.69 5.88
CA GLU A 65 -0.55 12.84 4.50
C GLU A 65 -1.20 11.81 3.55
N ILE A 66 -1.40 10.57 4.00
CA ILE A 66 -2.13 9.53 3.26
C ILE A 66 -3.60 9.91 3.10
N ASP A 67 -4.24 10.41 4.16
CA ASP A 67 -5.64 10.84 4.11
C ASP A 67 -5.84 11.95 3.08
N GLN A 68 -4.94 12.94 3.04
CA GLN A 68 -4.96 14.01 2.03
C GLN A 68 -4.83 13.46 0.61
N ASP A 69 -3.94 12.49 0.38
CA ASP A 69 -3.76 11.90 -0.95
C ASP A 69 -4.99 11.09 -1.37
N LEU A 70 -5.58 10.31 -0.46
CA LEU A 70 -6.77 9.47 -0.70
C LEU A 70 -8.05 10.29 -0.89
N GLU A 71 -8.14 11.47 -0.29
CA GLU A 71 -9.25 12.41 -0.49
C GLU A 71 -9.14 13.22 -1.79
N SER A 72 -8.01 13.11 -2.50
CA SER A 72 -7.81 13.76 -3.79
C SER A 72 -8.49 13.01 -4.94
N ALA A 73 -8.76 13.70 -6.05
CA ALA A 73 -9.30 13.10 -7.27
C ALA A 73 -8.24 12.36 -8.11
N HIS A 74 -6.99 12.26 -7.64
CA HIS A 74 -5.90 11.63 -8.37
C HIS A 74 -5.37 10.41 -7.61
N PRO A 75 -4.78 9.41 -8.30
CA PRO A 75 -4.20 8.25 -7.64
C PRO A 75 -3.10 8.61 -6.63
N MET A 76 -3.15 8.04 -5.44
CA MET A 76 -2.08 8.15 -4.44
C MET A 76 -0.86 7.30 -4.84
N HIS A 77 0.24 7.95 -5.22
CA HIS A 77 1.56 7.32 -5.44
C HIS A 77 2.58 7.78 -4.39
N ARG A 78 2.52 7.17 -3.20
CA ARG A 78 3.36 7.53 -2.05
C ARG A 78 4.40 6.47 -1.71
N LEU A 79 5.64 6.90 -1.50
CA LEU A 79 6.69 6.08 -0.91
C LEU A 79 6.71 6.26 0.62
N LEU A 80 6.34 5.23 1.35
CA LEU A 80 6.46 5.20 2.81
C LEU A 80 7.87 4.73 3.22
N GLN A 81 8.72 5.65 3.62
CA GLN A 81 10.10 5.36 4.06
C GLN A 81 10.25 5.51 5.57
N GLY A 82 11.03 4.62 6.18
CA GLY A 82 11.40 4.68 7.59
C GLY A 82 12.22 3.46 7.99
N ASP A 83 12.88 3.54 9.15
CA ASP A 83 13.77 2.50 9.64
C ASP A 83 13.04 1.18 9.95
N VAL A 84 13.79 0.09 10.04
CA VAL A 84 13.24 -1.21 10.47
C VAL A 84 12.67 -1.03 11.89
N GLY A 85 11.43 -1.49 12.10
CA GLY A 85 10.73 -1.33 13.38
C GLY A 85 9.95 -0.02 13.56
N SER A 86 10.01 0.93 12.63
CA SER A 86 9.26 2.21 12.73
C SER A 86 7.72 2.09 12.59
N GLY A 87 7.21 0.87 12.39
CA GLY A 87 5.78 0.61 12.25
C GLY A 87 5.20 0.92 10.86
N LYS A 88 5.99 0.90 9.79
CA LYS A 88 5.48 1.09 8.40
C LYS A 88 4.28 0.19 8.08
N THR A 89 4.29 -1.04 8.61
CA THR A 89 3.24 -2.04 8.37
C THR A 89 1.88 -1.59 8.92
N VAL A 90 1.83 -0.90 10.08
CA VAL A 90 0.54 -0.41 10.62
C VAL A 90 -0.01 0.75 9.80
N VAL A 91 0.87 1.61 9.28
CA VAL A 91 0.47 2.70 8.37
C VAL A 91 -0.05 2.15 7.05
N ALA A 92 0.57 1.10 6.50
CA ALA A 92 0.06 0.42 5.31
C ALA A 92 -1.29 -0.28 5.57
N ALA A 93 -1.46 -0.89 6.74
CA ALA A 93 -2.74 -1.48 7.15
C ALA A 93 -3.84 -0.43 7.32
N TYR A 94 -3.51 0.75 7.87
CA TYR A 94 -4.44 1.88 7.94
C TYR A 94 -4.93 2.30 6.54
N ALA A 95 -4.01 2.45 5.58
CA ALA A 95 -4.37 2.79 4.19
C ALA A 95 -5.27 1.72 3.55
N ALA A 96 -5.02 0.44 3.85
CA ALA A 96 -5.90 -0.65 3.42
C ALA A 96 -7.31 -0.53 4.04
N MET A 97 -7.40 -0.17 5.33
CA MET A 97 -8.68 0.02 6.01
C MET A 97 -9.48 1.19 5.44
N ARG A 98 -8.82 2.29 5.04
CA ARG A 98 -9.48 3.41 4.32
C ARG A 98 -10.18 2.93 3.06
N ALA A 99 -9.51 2.10 2.25
CA ALA A 99 -10.10 1.54 1.04
C ALA A 99 -11.29 0.61 1.36
N VAL A 100 -11.18 -0.23 2.39
CA VAL A 100 -12.26 -1.14 2.81
C VAL A 100 -13.48 -0.38 3.32
N GLU A 101 -13.27 0.67 4.10
CA GLU A 101 -14.34 1.52 4.63
C GLU A 101 -15.12 2.22 3.50
N ALA A 102 -14.42 2.64 2.45
CA ALA A 102 -15.02 3.19 1.24
C ALA A 102 -15.67 2.14 0.31
N GLY A 103 -15.74 0.87 0.74
CA GLY A 103 -16.41 -0.21 0.00
C GLY A 103 -15.53 -0.96 -1.00
N TYR A 104 -14.23 -0.65 -1.07
CA TYR A 104 -13.30 -1.31 -1.97
C TYR A 104 -12.58 -2.50 -1.31
N GLN A 105 -11.79 -3.22 -2.10
CA GLN A 105 -10.86 -4.24 -1.60
C GLN A 105 -9.44 -3.68 -1.60
N ALA A 106 -8.64 -4.08 -0.63
CA ALA A 106 -7.24 -3.68 -0.52
C ALA A 106 -6.30 -4.88 -0.67
N ALA A 107 -5.16 -4.67 -1.34
CA ALA A 107 -4.09 -5.65 -1.46
C ALA A 107 -2.80 -5.12 -0.81
N ILE A 108 -2.22 -5.92 0.09
CA ILE A 108 -0.90 -5.67 0.68
C ILE A 108 0.06 -6.72 0.11
N MET A 109 1.00 -6.27 -0.72
CA MET A 109 1.95 -7.15 -1.38
C MET A 109 3.31 -7.16 -0.69
N ALA A 110 3.92 -8.34 -0.61
CA ALA A 110 5.28 -8.55 -0.13
C ALA A 110 6.13 -9.27 -1.20
N PRO A 111 7.45 -9.06 -1.23
CA PRO A 111 8.30 -9.61 -2.28
C PRO A 111 8.51 -11.13 -2.15
N THR A 112 8.37 -11.68 -0.94
CA THR A 112 8.56 -13.11 -0.66
C THR A 112 7.37 -13.66 0.11
N GLU A 113 7.15 -14.97 -0.01
CA GLU A 113 6.07 -15.67 0.69
C GLU A 113 6.24 -15.60 2.20
N ILE A 114 7.47 -15.73 2.68
CA ILE A 114 7.80 -15.61 4.11
C ILE A 114 7.38 -14.23 4.65
N LEU A 115 7.67 -13.14 3.92
CA LEU A 115 7.25 -11.80 4.34
C LEU A 115 5.73 -11.62 4.23
N ALA A 116 5.08 -12.18 3.21
CA ALA A 116 3.63 -12.14 3.08
C ALA A 116 2.95 -12.87 4.26
N GLU A 117 3.46 -14.05 4.65
CA GLU A 117 2.99 -14.79 5.82
C GLU A 117 3.22 -14.02 7.12
N GLN A 118 4.38 -13.37 7.28
CA GLN A 118 4.67 -12.54 8.44
C GLN A 118 3.71 -11.35 8.54
N HIS A 119 3.46 -10.64 7.44
CA HIS A 119 2.46 -9.58 7.41
C HIS A 119 1.06 -10.09 7.70
N PHE A 120 0.68 -11.24 7.14
CA PHE A 120 -0.61 -11.86 7.39
C PHE A 120 -0.79 -12.21 8.87
N ARG A 121 0.14 -12.96 9.47
CA ARG A 121 0.06 -13.34 10.89
C ARG A 121 0.09 -12.12 11.82
N GLY A 122 0.89 -11.11 11.49
CA GLY A 122 1.03 -9.90 12.30
C GLY A 122 -0.19 -8.97 12.24
N LEU A 123 -0.83 -8.85 11.07
CA LEU A 123 -1.97 -7.94 10.88
C LEU A 123 -3.33 -8.60 11.10
N GLN A 124 -3.44 -9.92 10.96
CA GLN A 124 -4.70 -10.65 11.10
C GLN A 124 -5.45 -10.34 12.40
N PRO A 125 -4.82 -10.26 13.59
CA PRO A 125 -5.53 -9.93 14.82
C PRO A 125 -6.20 -8.55 14.76
N TYR A 126 -5.52 -7.55 14.19
CA TYR A 126 -6.03 -6.17 14.10
C TYR A 126 -7.18 -6.05 13.10
N PHE A 127 -7.08 -6.72 11.95
CA PHE A 127 -8.18 -6.78 11.00
C PHE A 127 -9.39 -7.51 11.59
N THR A 128 -9.16 -8.63 12.29
CA THR A 128 -10.25 -9.43 12.88
C THR A 128 -10.97 -8.66 13.98
N ALA A 129 -10.24 -7.86 14.79
CA ALA A 129 -10.83 -6.97 15.79
C ALA A 129 -11.75 -5.91 15.16
N ALA A 130 -11.45 -5.48 13.93
CA ALA A 130 -12.31 -4.61 13.12
C ALA A 130 -13.36 -5.38 12.28
N ASN A 131 -13.62 -6.66 12.58
CA ASN A 131 -14.52 -7.56 11.84
C ASN A 131 -14.16 -7.78 10.36
N ILE A 132 -12.88 -7.60 10.00
CA ILE A 132 -12.36 -7.87 8.67
C ILE A 132 -11.51 -9.15 8.71
N LEU A 133 -11.86 -10.11 7.84
CA LEU A 133 -11.09 -11.35 7.69
C LEU A 133 -10.15 -11.24 6.49
N PRO A 134 -8.85 -10.96 6.69
CA PRO A 134 -7.90 -10.95 5.59
C PRO A 134 -7.71 -12.37 5.05
N ILE A 135 -7.26 -12.46 3.80
CA ILE A 135 -6.81 -13.73 3.21
C ILE A 135 -5.35 -13.65 2.78
N LEU A 136 -4.68 -14.80 2.77
CA LEU A 136 -3.34 -14.95 2.25
C LEU A 136 -3.40 -15.52 0.81
N LEU A 137 -2.65 -14.93 -0.12
CA LEU A 137 -2.51 -15.42 -1.49
C LEU A 137 -1.03 -15.42 -1.90
N THR A 138 -0.41 -16.60 -1.85
CA THR A 138 0.99 -16.84 -2.27
C THR A 138 1.04 -17.82 -3.45
N ALA A 139 2.21 -17.98 -4.07
CA ALA A 139 2.39 -18.89 -5.19
C ALA A 139 2.42 -20.37 -4.71
N SER A 140 2.90 -20.62 -3.49
CA SER A 140 2.97 -21.93 -2.83
C SER A 140 1.64 -22.54 -2.41
N LEU A 141 0.53 -21.78 -2.44
CA LEU A 141 -0.79 -22.36 -2.17
C LEU A 141 -1.09 -23.50 -3.15
N THR A 142 -1.77 -24.53 -2.65
CA THR A 142 -2.30 -25.59 -3.53
C THR A 142 -3.27 -24.99 -4.54
N ASP A 143 -3.43 -25.61 -5.71
CA ASP A 143 -4.34 -25.11 -6.75
C ASP A 143 -5.77 -24.95 -6.23
N LYS A 144 -6.22 -25.88 -5.37
CA LYS A 144 -7.54 -25.83 -4.73
C LYS A 144 -7.69 -24.61 -3.80
N ASP A 145 -6.70 -24.37 -2.94
CA ASP A 145 -6.74 -23.23 -2.01
C ASP A 145 -6.61 -21.90 -2.74
N ARG A 146 -5.78 -21.84 -3.79
CA ARG A 146 -5.63 -20.67 -4.66
C ARG A 146 -6.94 -20.34 -5.37
N GLN A 147 -7.63 -21.34 -5.93
CA GLN A 147 -8.95 -21.16 -6.54
C GLN A 147 -9.99 -20.68 -5.54
N ARG A 148 -10.00 -21.24 -4.32
CA ARG A 148 -10.88 -20.81 -3.24
C ARG A 148 -10.63 -19.34 -2.84
N ALA A 149 -9.37 -18.95 -2.71
CA ALA A 149 -8.98 -17.57 -2.41
C ALA A 149 -9.43 -16.62 -3.53
N ARG A 150 -9.14 -16.95 -4.80
CA ARG A 150 -9.57 -16.17 -5.97
C ARG A 150 -11.08 -16.01 -6.06
N ARG A 151 -11.84 -17.06 -5.75
CA ARG A 151 -13.30 -17.00 -5.72
C ARG A 151 -13.80 -16.00 -4.67
N ARG A 152 -13.22 -16.01 -3.46
CA ARG A 152 -13.56 -15.04 -2.40
C ARG A 152 -13.20 -13.60 -2.79
N ILE A 153 -12.09 -13.41 -3.51
CA ILE A 153 -11.72 -12.10 -4.06
C ILE A 153 -12.76 -11.64 -5.08
N ALA A 154 -13.10 -12.50 -6.05
CA ALA A 154 -14.06 -12.19 -7.11
C ALA A 154 -15.48 -11.91 -6.60
N LEU A 155 -15.88 -12.52 -5.49
CA LEU A 155 -17.17 -12.28 -4.83
C LEU A 155 -17.17 -11.02 -3.94
N GLY A 156 -16.01 -10.40 -3.70
CA GLY A 156 -15.90 -9.25 -2.80
C GLY A 156 -15.92 -9.60 -1.30
N ASP A 157 -15.89 -10.90 -0.96
CA ASP A 157 -15.84 -11.41 0.41
C ASP A 157 -14.48 -11.17 1.08
N ALA A 158 -13.42 -11.11 0.28
CA ALA A 158 -12.07 -10.83 0.75
C ALA A 158 -11.80 -9.32 0.70
N LYS A 159 -12.07 -8.61 1.81
CA LYS A 159 -11.85 -7.16 1.89
C LYS A 159 -10.37 -6.77 1.89
N VAL A 160 -9.52 -7.60 2.51
CA VAL A 160 -8.07 -7.41 2.51
C VAL A 160 -7.38 -8.68 2.02
N VAL A 161 -6.49 -8.54 1.05
CA VAL A 161 -5.65 -9.61 0.52
C VAL A 161 -4.20 -9.30 0.87
N ILE A 162 -3.51 -10.25 1.50
CA ILE A 162 -2.07 -10.15 1.76
C ILE A 162 -1.40 -11.22 0.91
N GLY A 163 -0.35 -10.89 0.17
CA GLY A 163 0.22 -11.86 -0.75
C GLY A 163 1.48 -11.43 -1.47
N THR A 164 1.90 -12.23 -2.43
CA THR A 164 3.03 -11.94 -3.32
C THR A 164 2.54 -11.48 -4.70
N HIS A 165 3.41 -11.52 -5.70
CA HIS A 165 3.04 -11.31 -7.11
C HIS A 165 1.85 -12.18 -7.57
N ALA A 166 1.57 -13.31 -6.90
CA ALA A 166 0.40 -14.16 -7.13
C ALA A 166 -0.95 -13.41 -7.06
N VAL A 167 -1.00 -12.27 -6.36
CA VAL A 167 -2.19 -11.39 -6.29
C VAL A 167 -2.50 -10.73 -7.63
N ILE A 168 -1.47 -10.34 -8.38
CA ILE A 168 -1.62 -9.59 -9.65
C ILE A 168 -1.31 -10.45 -10.88
N GLN A 169 -0.74 -11.65 -10.68
CA GLN A 169 -0.43 -12.56 -11.76
C GLN A 169 -1.72 -13.17 -12.33
N LYS A 170 -1.93 -12.99 -13.63
CA LYS A 170 -2.95 -13.72 -14.39
C LYS A 170 -2.58 -15.20 -14.32
N GLY A 171 -3.46 -16.02 -13.74
CA GLY A 171 -3.38 -17.47 -13.87
C GLY A 171 -4.31 -17.96 -14.95
#